data_AF-A0A120K1Z3-F1
#
_entry.id   AF-A0A120K1Z3-F1
#
_cell.length_a   1.000
_cell.length_b   1.000
_cell.length_c   1.000
_cell.angle_alpha   90.00
_cell.angle_beta   90.00
_cell.angle_gamma   90.00
#
_symmetry.space_group_name_H-M   'P 1'
#
loop_
_entity.id
_entity.type
_entity.pdbx_description
1 polymer ?
#
loop_
_entity_poly.entity_id
_entity_poly.type
_entity_poly.pdbx_seq_one_letter_code
_entity_poly.pdbx_strand_id
1 'polypeptide(L)'
;MGGLKTYQFVTVAVVGLFGVYSGVKFFEPLVINQLKVDGNLRNDIEIPEYDSEGNLVEPSEVRRIKEQMNMSGDASFSGSK
;
A
#
# COMPACT_ATOMS: atom_id res chain seq x y z
N MET A 1 17.42 -42.12 -3.78
CA MET A 1 17.54 -40.77 -4.37
C MET A 1 16.26 -40.01 -4.09
N GLY A 2 16.28 -39.06 -3.15
CA GLY A 2 15.11 -38.25 -2.78
C GLY A 2 14.94 -37.09 -3.75
N GLY A 3 14.11 -37.25 -4.77
CA GLY A 3 13.66 -36.14 -5.60
C GLY A 3 12.60 -35.35 -4.84
N LEU A 4 12.82 -34.05 -4.66
CA LEU A 4 11.80 -33.15 -4.13
C LEU A 4 10.60 -33.19 -5.06
N LYS A 5 9.45 -33.62 -4.55
CA LYS A 5 8.20 -33.66 -5.32
C LYS A 5 7.70 -32.22 -5.52
N THR A 6 7.11 -31.91 -6.67
CA THR A 6 6.58 -30.58 -6.99
C THR A 6 5.70 -29.99 -5.89
N TYR A 7 4.89 -30.83 -5.22
CA TYR A 7 4.06 -30.41 -4.09
C TYR A 7 4.88 -29.83 -2.92
N GLN A 8 6.08 -30.36 -2.63
CA GLN A 8 6.94 -29.84 -1.55
C GLN A 8 7.44 -28.44 -1.86
N PHE A 9 7.79 -28.14 -3.12
CA PHE A 9 8.14 -26.78 -3.53
C PHE A 9 6.97 -25.81 -3.40
N VAL A 10 5.76 -26.24 -3.78
CA VAL A 10 4.55 -25.43 -3.63
C VAL A 10 4.26 -25.16 -2.15
N THR A 11 4.38 -26.17 -1.28
CA THR A 11 4.19 -25.98 0.17
C THR A 11 5.18 -24.97 0.74
N VAL A 12 6.46 -25.07 0.39
CA VAL A 12 7.49 -24.13 0.86
C VAL A 12 7.20 -22.71 0.35
N ALA A 13 6.79 -22.56 -0.91
CA ALA A 13 6.42 -21.26 -1.46
C ALA A 13 5.20 -20.66 -0.75
N VAL A 14 4.14 -21.43 -0.53
CA VAL A 14 2.93 -20.97 0.17
C VAL A 14 3.24 -20.57 1.60
N VAL A 15 3.95 -21.43 2.36
CA VAL A 15 4.31 -21.12 3.75
C VAL A 15 5.25 -19.92 3.83
N GLY A 16 6.19 -19.78 2.89
CA GLY A 16 7.08 -18.63 2.80
C GLY A 16 6.33 -17.32 2.55
N LEU A 17 5.47 -17.28 1.54
CA LEU A 17 4.65 -16.11 1.22
C LEU A 17 3.70 -15.76 2.36
N PHE A 18 3.06 -16.76 2.95
CA PHE A 18 2.14 -16.55 4.08
C PHE A 18 2.86 -16.06 5.33
N GLY A 19 4.04 -16.61 5.62
CA GLY A 19 4.88 -16.18 6.74
C GLY A 19 5.39 -14.76 6.57
N VAL A 20 5.86 -14.37 5.37
CA VAL A 20 6.28 -13.00 5.09
C VAL A 20 5.10 -12.04 5.19
N TYR A 21 3.97 -12.35 4.55
CA TYR A 21 2.77 -11.51 4.60
C TYR A 21 2.26 -11.31 6.03
N SER A 22 2.12 -12.41 6.78
CA SER A 22 1.68 -12.38 8.18
C SER A 22 2.68 -11.65 9.07
N GLY A 23 3.98 -11.84 8.85
CA GLY A 23 5.03 -11.16 9.60
C GLY A 23 4.97 -9.65 9.39
N VAL A 24 4.94 -9.20 8.14
CA VAL A 24 4.84 -7.76 7.81
C VAL A 24 3.61 -7.14 8.46
N LYS A 25 2.42 -7.75 8.32
CA LYS A 25 1.19 -7.23 8.92
C LYS A 25 1.17 -7.26 10.45
N PHE A 26 1.90 -8.18 11.08
CA PHE A 26 2.04 -8.23 12.53
C PHE A 26 3.02 -7.18 13.06
N PHE A 27 4.16 -6.99 12.39
CA PHE A 27 5.21 -6.09 12.83
C PHE A 27 4.95 -4.62 12.47
N GLU A 28 4.23 -4.34 11.39
CA GLU A 28 3.82 -3.00 10.96
C GLU A 28 3.23 -2.15 12.11
N PRO A 29 2.17 -2.57 12.82
CA PRO A 29 1.61 -1.77 13.92
C PRO A 29 2.58 -1.60 15.09
N LEU A 30 3.43 -2.60 15.36
CA LEU A 30 4.39 -2.53 16.45
C LEU A 30 5.49 -1.50 16.17
N VAL A 31 6.04 -1.51 14.96
CA VAL A 31 7.09 -0.56 14.54
C VAL A 31 6.54 0.87 14.46
N ILE A 32 5.34 1.05 13.88
CA ILE A 32 4.70 2.37 13.80
C ILE A 32 4.42 2.96 15.18
N ASN A 33 3.87 2.15 16.11
CA ASN A 33 3.62 2.60 17.47
C ASN A 33 4.91 2.99 18.20
N GLN A 34 5.99 2.21 18.03
CA GLN A 34 7.28 2.51 18.64
C GLN A 34 7.88 3.81 18.07
N LEU A 35 7.90 3.98 16.75
CA LEU A 35 8.39 5.20 16.10
C LEU A 35 7.59 6.46 16.51
N LYS A 36 6.29 6.29 16.78
CA LYS A 36 5.42 7.36 17.28
C LYS A 36 5.74 7.75 18.73
N VAL A 37 5.99 6.77 19.60
CA VAL A 37 6.36 6.98 21.00
C VAL A 37 7.76 7.61 21.11
N ASP A 38 8.68 7.20 20.26
CA ASP A 38 10.07 7.68 20.28
C ASP A 38 10.23 9.10 19.70
N GLY A 39 9.14 9.73 19.24
CA GLY A 39 9.16 11.09 18.69
C GLY A 39 9.98 11.24 17.40
N ASN A 40 10.43 10.12 16.83
CA ASN A 40 11.26 10.05 15.63
C ASN A 40 10.42 9.89 14.34
N LEU A 41 9.09 9.89 14.49
CA LEU A 41 8.15 10.03 13.40
C LEU A 41 8.26 11.47 12.87
N ARG A 42 8.81 11.63 11.66
CA ARG A 42 8.80 12.90 10.94
C ARG A 42 7.35 13.31 10.69
N ASN A 43 6.82 14.21 11.53
CA ASN A 43 5.46 14.76 11.43
C ASN A 43 5.30 15.76 10.27
N ASP A 44 6.41 16.11 9.62
CA ASP A 44 6.49 16.98 8.44
C ASP A 44 6.21 16.25 7.13
N ILE A 45 6.06 14.92 7.16
CA ILE A 45 5.72 14.10 6.01
C ILE A 45 4.42 13.38 6.34
N GLU A 46 3.40 13.56 5.51
CA GLU A 46 2.13 12.85 5.65
C GLU A 46 2.39 11.34 5.55
N ILE A 47 2.02 10.62 6.61
CA ILE A 47 2.13 9.17 6.62
C ILE A 47 1.04 8.64 5.70
N PRO A 48 1.37 7.88 4.64
CA PRO A 48 0.36 7.30 3.78
C PRO A 48 -0.53 6.38 4.62
N GLU A 49 -1.82 6.68 4.65
CA GLU A 49 -2.81 5.81 5.27
C GLU A 49 -3.12 4.67 4.30
N TYR A 50 -3.08 3.45 4.81
CA TYR A 50 -3.46 2.26 4.04
C TYR A 50 -4.77 1.71 4.57
N ASP A 51 -5.66 1.33 3.68
CA ASP A 51 -6.90 0.67 4.06
C ASP A 51 -6.65 -0.77 4.51
N SER A 52 -7.70 -1.44 5.00
CA SER A 52 -7.68 -2.84 5.42
C SER A 52 -7.25 -3.81 4.31
N GLU A 53 -7.30 -3.39 3.05
CA GLU A 53 -6.94 -4.16 1.87
C GLU A 53 -5.49 -3.88 1.42
N GLY A 54 -4.80 -2.96 2.10
CA GLY A 54 -3.41 -2.58 1.80
C GLY A 54 -3.29 -1.60 0.63
N ASN A 55 -4.39 -1.02 0.17
CA ASN A 55 -4.33 0.05 -0.82
C ASN A 55 -4.02 1.37 -0.13
N LEU A 56 -3.29 2.23 -0.84
CA LEU A 56 -3.10 3.62 -0.44
C LEU A 56 -4.46 4.31 -0.41
N VAL A 57 -4.86 4.82 0.75
CA VAL A 57 -5.97 5.76 0.85
C VAL A 57 -5.51 7.03 0.15
N GLU A 58 -6.10 7.30 -1.03
CA GLU A 58 -5.68 8.39 -1.92
C GLU A 58 -5.66 9.71 -1.10
N PRO A 59 -4.48 10.35 -0.93
CA PRO A 59 -4.39 11.56 -0.14
C PRO A 59 -5.34 12.63 -0.69
N SER A 60 -5.97 13.39 0.19
CA SER A 60 -7.00 14.37 -0.20
C SER A 60 -6.51 15.39 -1.25
N GLU A 61 -5.20 15.65 -1.30
CA GLU A 61 -4.55 16.49 -2.31
C GLU A 61 -4.55 15.85 -3.71
N VAL A 62 -4.21 14.57 -3.81
CA VAL A 62 -4.18 13.83 -5.08
C VAL A 62 -5.58 13.74 -5.68
N ARG A 63 -6.59 13.50 -4.83
CA ARG A 63 -7.99 13.48 -5.24
C ARG A 63 -8.44 14.84 -5.79
N ARG A 64 -8.06 15.95 -5.14
CA ARG A 64 -8.36 17.31 -5.62
C ARG A 64 -7.68 17.61 -6.97
N ILE A 65 -6.42 17.19 -7.14
CA ILE A 65 -5.67 17.39 -8.39
C ILE A 65 -6.34 16.60 -9.53
N LYS A 66 -6.76 15.36 -9.27
CA LYS A 66 -7.48 14.50 -10.23
C LYS A 66 -8.85 15.06 -10.60
N GLU A 67 -9.59 15.57 -9.63
CA GLU A 67 -10.87 16.26 -9.87
C GLU A 67 -10.68 17.51 -10.73
N GLN A 68 -9.63 18.31 -10.48
CA GLN A 68 -9.31 19.48 -11.32
C GLN A 68 -8.87 19.10 -12.74
N MET A 69 -8.09 18.03 -12.90
CA MET A 69 -7.67 17.54 -14.22
C MET A 69 -8.86 17.03 -15.04
N ASN A 70 -9.79 16.29 -14.42
CA ASN A 70 -11.01 15.84 -15.09
C ASN A 70 -11.91 17.02 -15.48
N MET A 71 -12.08 18.02 -14.60
CA MET A 71 -12.87 19.23 -14.91
C MET A 71 -12.24 20.10 -16.01
N SER A 72 -10.90 20.17 -16.10
CA SER A 72 -10.20 20.90 -17.16
C SER A 72 -10.19 20.18 -18.52
N GLY A 73 -10.28 18.84 -18.51
CA GLY A 73 -10.37 18.01 -19.72
C GLY A 73 -11.73 18.17 -20.43
N ASP A 74 -12.83 18.20 -19.68
CA ASP A 74 -14.17 18.34 -20.23
C ASP A 74 -14.46 19.75 -20.78
N ALA A 75 -13.89 20.80 -20.15
CA ALA A 75 -14.05 22.18 -20.63
C ALA A 75 -13.34 22.44 -21.98
N SER A 76 -12.30 21.68 -22.32
CA SER A 76 -11.57 21.83 -23.58
C SER A 76 -12.25 21.12 -24.77
N PHE A 77 -13.11 20.14 -24.52
CA PHE A 77 -13.80 19.38 -25.57
C PHE A 77 -15.13 20.02 -26.02
N SER A 78 -15.71 20.92 -25.22
CA SER A 78 -16.99 21.60 -25.51
C SER A 78 -16.84 22.94 -26.27
N GLY A 79 -15.69 23.17 -26.92
CA GLY A 79 -15.37 24.44 -27.61
C GLY A 79 -15.19 24.34 -29.12
N SER A 80 -15.57 23.23 -29.77
CA SER A 80 -15.40 23.06 -31.21
C SER A 80 -16.65 22.51 -31.89
N LYS A 81 -17.65 23.37 -32.11
CA LYS A 81 -18.61 23.25 -33.20
C LYS A 81 -19.07 24.63 -33.65
#